data_AF-A0A9D5JUV8-F1
#
_entry.id   AF-A0A9D5JUV8-F1
#
_cell.length_a   1.000
_cell.length_b   1.000
_cell.length_c   1.000
_cell.angle_alpha   90.00
_cell.angle_beta   90.00
_cell.angle_gamma   90.00
#
_symmetry.space_group_name_H-M   'P 1'
#
loop_
_entity.id
_entity.type
_entity.pdbx_description
1 polymer ?
#
loop_
_entity_poly.entity_id
_entity_poly.type
_entity_poly.pdbx_seq_one_letter_code
_entity_poly.pdbx_strand_id
1 'polypeptide(L)'
;MNIRSTSFFVASLLFLLLSVVAPLSAQMHAIQFEHLRFEGELWQGKVYDIVQDAQGFIWFGTRNGLYRYDGYTLQKYQHDPNDPTSISGNRIRALHEDRQGNLWIGLIDGGLNR
;
A
#
# COMPACT_ATOMS: atom_id res chain seq x y z
N MET A 1 57.29 14.93 -34.82
CA MET A 1 56.75 13.67 -34.24
C MET A 1 55.74 14.08 -33.17
N ASN A 2 54.44 13.98 -33.47
CA ASN A 2 53.35 14.72 -32.80
C ASN A 2 52.81 14.02 -31.55
N ILE A 3 53.41 14.34 -30.40
CA ILE A 3 53.02 13.87 -29.05
C ILE A 3 51.59 14.34 -28.66
N ARG A 4 51.03 15.34 -29.34
CA ARG A 4 49.68 15.87 -29.06
C ARG A 4 48.53 14.99 -29.58
N SER A 5 48.77 14.15 -30.59
CA SER A 5 47.70 13.34 -31.23
C SER A 5 47.41 12.03 -30.48
N THR A 6 48.44 11.41 -29.90
CA THR A 6 48.33 10.19 -29.10
C THR A 6 47.65 10.44 -27.76
N SER A 7 47.87 11.62 -27.16
CA SER A 7 47.23 12.00 -25.88
C SER A 7 45.70 12.13 -26.01
N PHE A 8 45.22 12.71 -27.11
CA PHE A 8 43.78 12.82 -27.37
C PHE A 8 43.12 11.46 -27.62
N PHE A 9 43.77 10.57 -28.39
CA PHE A 9 43.23 9.24 -28.68
C PHE A 9 43.12 8.37 -27.42
N VAL A 10 44.13 8.40 -26.54
CA VAL A 10 44.13 7.65 -25.28
C VAL A 10 43.07 8.19 -24.31
N ALA A 11 42.92 9.52 -24.24
CA ALA A 11 41.88 10.15 -23.43
C ALA A 11 40.46 9.79 -23.90
N SER A 12 40.21 9.76 -25.21
CA SER A 12 38.90 9.36 -25.78
C SER A 12 38.61 7.87 -25.58
N LEU A 13 39.62 7.00 -25.64
CA LEU A 13 39.47 5.57 -25.38
C LEU A 13 39.17 5.28 -23.89
N LEU A 14 39.81 6.01 -22.97
CA LEU A 14 39.54 5.96 -21.53
C LEU A 14 38.13 6.45 -21.18
N PHE A 15 37.64 7.50 -21.86
CA PHE A 15 36.28 8.02 -21.66
C PHE A 15 35.21 7.03 -22.15
N LEU A 16 35.46 6.33 -23.26
CA LEU A 16 34.60 5.26 -23.78
C LEU A 16 34.67 3.98 -22.92
N LEU A 17 35.83 3.66 -22.34
CA LEU A 17 35.96 2.56 -21.38
C LEU A 17 35.24 2.86 -20.06
N LEU A 18 35.24 4.12 -19.60
CA LEU A 18 34.52 4.55 -18.38
C LEU A 18 32.99 4.60 -18.56
N SER A 19 32.49 4.85 -19.77
CA SER A 19 31.04 4.88 -20.04
C SER A 19 30.41 3.50 -20.22
N VAL A 20 31.19 2.47 -20.61
CA VAL A 20 30.73 1.08 -20.72
C VAL A 20 30.71 0.36 -19.35
N VAL A 21 31.44 0.88 -18.36
CA VAL A 21 31.48 0.36 -16.98
C VAL A 21 30.70 1.25 -16.01
N ALA A 22 29.79 2.12 -16.50
CA ALA A 22 28.71 2.56 -15.62
C ALA A 22 28.04 1.27 -15.14
N PRO A 23 28.17 0.89 -13.85
CA PRO A 23 27.56 -0.33 -13.40
C PRO A 23 26.11 -0.18 -13.78
N LEU A 24 25.59 -1.18 -14.50
CA LEU A 24 24.17 -1.47 -14.53
C LEU A 24 23.81 -1.79 -13.07
N SER A 25 23.80 -0.76 -12.21
CA SER A 25 23.13 -0.84 -10.94
C SER A 25 21.68 -0.95 -11.36
N ALA A 26 21.20 -2.19 -11.40
CA ALA A 26 19.86 -2.42 -10.96
C ALA A 26 19.79 -1.78 -9.58
N GLN A 27 19.42 -0.48 -9.53
CA GLN A 27 19.13 0.19 -8.30
C GLN A 27 17.89 -0.53 -7.79
N MET A 28 18.12 -1.58 -7.02
CA MET A 28 17.11 -2.20 -6.20
C MET A 28 16.62 -1.09 -5.29
N HIS A 29 15.52 -0.47 -5.68
CA HIS A 29 14.80 0.41 -4.80
C HIS A 29 14.44 -0.44 -3.60
N ALA A 30 15.07 -0.15 -2.47
CA ALA A 30 14.69 -0.78 -1.22
C ALA A 30 13.19 -0.53 -1.04
N ILE A 31 12.44 -1.59 -0.74
CA ILE A 31 11.02 -1.46 -0.45
C ILE A 31 10.90 -0.57 0.78
N GLN A 32 10.31 0.61 0.61
CA GLN A 32 9.99 1.52 1.69
C GLN A 32 8.56 1.27 2.14
N PHE A 33 8.34 1.32 3.46
CA PHE A 33 7.03 1.12 4.04
C PHE A 33 6.55 2.43 4.67
N GLU A 34 5.39 2.89 4.23
CA GLU A 34 4.66 3.95 4.90
C GLU A 34 3.79 3.36 6.01
N HIS A 35 3.80 3.98 7.17
CA HIS A 35 2.90 3.62 8.27
C HIS A 35 1.70 4.56 8.23
N LEU A 36 0.52 3.99 8.00
CA LEU A 36 -0.72 4.76 7.98
C LEU A 36 -0.97 5.41 9.34
N ARG A 37 -1.51 6.64 9.30
CA ARG A 37 -1.89 7.39 10.49
C ARG A 37 -3.41 7.46 10.61
N PHE A 38 -3.91 7.30 11.83
CA PHE A 38 -5.31 7.48 12.18
C PHE A 38 -5.41 8.54 13.27
N GLU A 39 -6.20 9.59 13.05
CA GLU A 39 -6.35 10.72 13.99
C GLU A 39 -5.01 11.37 14.40
N GLY A 40 -4.05 11.41 13.47
CA GLY A 40 -2.71 11.98 13.68
C GLY A 40 -1.70 11.01 14.31
N GLU A 41 -2.15 9.89 14.88
CA GLU A 41 -1.31 8.87 15.49
C GLU A 41 -0.97 7.74 14.52
N LEU A 42 0.14 7.04 14.75
CA LEU A 42 0.49 5.86 13.97
C LEU A 42 -0.55 4.75 14.23
N TRP A 43 -1.11 4.18 13.17
CA TRP A 43 -2.02 3.06 13.31
C TRP A 43 -1.25 1.79 13.73
N GLN A 44 -1.70 1.14 14.82
CA GLN A 44 -1.02 0.00 15.45
C GLN A 44 -1.95 -1.22 15.60
N GLY A 45 -3.04 -1.27 14.84
CA GLY A 45 -4.02 -2.34 14.96
C GLY A 45 -3.54 -3.67 14.37
N LYS A 46 -4.27 -4.74 14.67
CA LYS A 46 -4.12 -5.99 13.94
C LYS A 46 -5.10 -6.02 12.77
N VAL A 47 -4.59 -6.12 11.56
CA VAL A 47 -5.39 -6.37 10.36
C VAL A 47 -5.61 -7.88 10.21
N TYR A 48 -6.85 -8.28 9.96
CA TYR A 48 -7.20 -9.68 9.69
C TYR A 48 -7.44 -9.96 8.21
N ASP A 49 -7.94 -8.97 7.47
CA ASP A 49 -8.19 -9.09 6.03
C ASP A 49 -8.16 -7.70 5.38
N ILE A 50 -7.81 -7.66 4.09
CA ILE A 50 -7.69 -6.43 3.28
C ILE A 50 -8.30 -6.68 1.91
N VAL A 51 -9.12 -5.75 1.42
CA VAL A 51 -9.64 -5.75 0.05
C VAL A 51 -9.60 -4.34 -0.53
N GLN A 52 -9.34 -4.21 -1.83
CA GLN A 52 -9.59 -2.97 -2.57
C GLN A 52 -10.92 -3.11 -3.29
N ASP A 53 -11.81 -2.11 -3.17
CA ASP A 53 -13.07 -2.10 -3.92
C ASP A 53 -12.90 -1.58 -5.35
N ALA A 54 -13.93 -1.72 -6.18
CA ALA A 54 -13.93 -1.27 -7.57
C ALA A 54 -13.79 0.25 -7.73
N GLN A 55 -14.08 1.02 -6.68
CA GLN A 55 -13.90 2.47 -6.62
C GLN A 55 -12.47 2.86 -6.22
N GLY A 56 -11.65 1.90 -5.78
CA GLY A 56 -10.25 2.08 -5.43
C GLY A 56 -9.97 2.29 -3.94
N PHE A 57 -11.00 2.29 -3.08
CA PHE A 57 -10.83 2.38 -1.63
C PHE A 57 -10.22 1.10 -1.08
N ILE A 58 -9.32 1.23 -0.10
CA ILE A 58 -8.75 0.10 0.63
C ILE A 58 -9.57 -0.11 1.90
N TRP A 59 -10.16 -1.29 2.02
CA TRP A 59 -10.89 -1.72 3.20
C TRP A 59 -10.08 -2.73 3.99
N PHE A 60 -10.07 -2.61 5.31
CA PHE A 60 -9.42 -3.60 6.15
C PHE A 60 -10.16 -3.87 7.46
N GLY A 61 -10.25 -5.15 7.77
CA GLY A 61 -10.98 -5.68 8.91
C GLY A 61 -10.08 -5.84 10.13
N THR A 62 -10.57 -5.42 11.30
CA THR A 62 -9.84 -5.52 12.57
C THR A 62 -10.71 -6.14 13.66
N ARG A 63 -10.17 -6.30 14.86
CA ARG A 63 -10.96 -6.72 16.04
C ARG A 63 -11.92 -5.64 16.54
N ASN A 64 -11.66 -4.38 16.17
CA ASN A 64 -12.28 -3.19 16.74
C ASN A 64 -13.04 -2.36 15.69
N GLY A 65 -13.43 -2.97 14.57
CA GLY A 65 -14.17 -2.31 13.50
C GLY A 65 -13.57 -2.51 12.11
N LEU A 66 -14.31 -2.00 11.13
CA LEU A 66 -13.95 -1.95 9.73
C LEU A 66 -13.34 -0.58 9.43
N TYR A 67 -12.26 -0.55 8.67
CA TYR A 67 -11.64 0.69 8.24
C TYR A 67 -11.69 0.81 6.72
N ARG A 68 -11.92 2.03 6.23
CA ARG A 68 -11.82 2.42 4.82
C ARG A 68 -10.76 3.49 4.66
N TYR A 69 -9.86 3.32 3.71
CA TYR A 69 -8.82 4.26 3.36
C TYR A 69 -9.02 4.74 1.92
N ASP A 70 -9.02 6.06 1.72
CA ASP A 70 -9.19 6.69 0.40
C ASP A 70 -7.86 7.17 -0.23
N GLY A 71 -6.72 6.89 0.41
CA GLY A 71 -5.41 7.43 0.02
C GLY A 71 -4.97 8.66 0.81
N TYR A 72 -5.87 9.28 1.57
CA TYR A 72 -5.63 10.47 2.37
C TYR A 72 -6.10 10.31 3.82
N THR A 73 -7.29 9.74 4.00
CA THR A 73 -8.00 9.65 5.26
C THR A 73 -8.45 8.22 5.54
N LEU A 74 -8.45 7.88 6.82
CA LEU A 74 -8.98 6.62 7.34
C LEU A 74 -10.32 6.89 8.01
N GLN A 75 -11.36 6.22 7.54
CA GLN A 75 -12.68 6.21 8.16
C GLN A 75 -12.92 4.89 8.87
N LYS A 76 -13.46 4.95 10.09
CA LYS A 76 -13.76 3.79 10.91
C LYS A 76 -15.27 3.56 10.98
N TYR A 77 -15.70 2.32 10.81
CA TYR A 77 -17.07 1.85 11.01
C TYR A 77 -17.10 0.88 12.18
N GLN A 78 -18.01 1.11 13.12
CA GLN A 78 -18.19 0.31 14.33
C GLN A 78 -19.66 0.04 14.59
N HIS A 79 -19.92 -1.01 15.36
CA HIS A 79 -21.26 -1.29 15.86
C HIS A 79 -21.72 -0.20 16.84
N ASP A 80 -22.90 0.37 16.57
CA ASP A 80 -23.63 1.24 17.48
C ASP A 80 -25.01 0.62 17.76
N PRO A 81 -25.31 0.26 19.03
CA PRO A 81 -26.59 -0.36 19.38
C PRO A 81 -27.80 0.56 19.18
N ASN A 82 -27.59 1.87 19.02
CA ASN A 82 -28.65 2.84 18.78
C ASN A 82 -28.86 3.15 17.29
N ASP A 83 -27.97 2.67 16.43
CA ASP A 83 -28.06 2.84 14.98
C ASP A 83 -28.18 1.48 14.29
N PRO A 84 -29.40 1.08 13.85
CA PRO A 84 -29.61 -0.19 13.16
C PRO A 84 -28.95 -0.26 11.77
N THR A 85 -28.41 0.85 11.26
CA THR A 85 -27.66 0.89 10.00
C THR A 85 -26.16 0.69 10.19
N SER A 86 -25.69 0.71 11.44
CA SER A 86 -24.31 0.38 11.77
C SER A 86 -24.00 -1.10 11.55
N ILE A 87 -22.71 -1.44 11.43
CA ILE A 87 -22.29 -2.84 11.31
C ILE A 87 -22.75 -3.66 12.53
N SER A 88 -23.19 -4.90 12.33
CA SER A 88 -23.78 -5.71 13.41
C SER A 88 -22.80 -6.21 14.48
N GLY A 89 -21.51 -5.90 14.38
CA GLY A 89 -20.46 -6.33 15.30
C GLY A 89 -19.14 -5.61 15.01
N ASN A 90 -18.11 -5.83 15.83
CA ASN A 90 -16.83 -5.14 15.70
C ASN A 90 -15.68 -6.05 15.27
N ARG A 91 -15.85 -7.38 15.34
CA ARG A 91 -14.76 -8.33 15.09
C ARG A 91 -14.82 -8.84 13.65
N ILE A 92 -14.27 -8.06 12.72
CA ILE A 92 -14.22 -8.39 11.30
C ILE A 92 -13.15 -9.46 11.08
N ARG A 93 -13.52 -10.53 10.37
CA ARG A 93 -12.61 -11.64 10.04
C ARG A 93 -12.38 -11.84 8.55
N ALA A 94 -13.34 -11.46 7.71
CA ALA A 94 -13.25 -11.61 6.27
C ALA A 94 -13.91 -10.43 5.56
N LEU A 95 -13.35 -10.04 4.42
CA LEU A 95 -13.86 -9.03 3.51
C LEU A 95 -13.86 -9.57 2.09
N HIS A 96 -14.92 -9.27 1.33
CA HIS A 96 -14.98 -9.68 -0.07
C HIS A 96 -15.87 -8.73 -0.87
N GLU A 97 -15.33 -8.14 -1.94
CA GLU A 97 -16.17 -7.44 -2.91
C GLU A 97 -16.67 -8.44 -3.96
N ASP A 98 -17.98 -8.47 -4.19
CA ASP A 98 -18.57 -9.28 -5.24
C ASP A 98 -18.52 -8.58 -6.62
N ARG A 99 -18.89 -9.31 -7.68
CA ARG A 99 -18.87 -8.79 -9.06
C ARG A 99 -19.86 -7.65 -9.32
N GLN A 100 -20.79 -7.39 -8.41
CA GLN A 100 -21.75 -6.28 -8.50
C GLN A 100 -21.26 -5.06 -7.72
N GLY A 101 -20.07 -5.12 -7.10
CA GLY A 101 -19.50 -4.05 -6.30
C GLY A 101 -20.05 -3.99 -4.87
N ASN A 102 -20.68 -5.07 -4.38
CA ASN A 102 -21.09 -5.11 -2.97
C ASN A 102 -19.93 -5.59 -2.09
N LEU A 103 -19.67 -4.87 -1.01
CA LEU A 103 -18.66 -5.24 -0.03
C LEU A 103 -19.27 -6.14 1.06
N TRP A 104 -18.99 -7.44 1.00
CA TRP A 104 -19.39 -8.40 2.02
C TRP A 104 -18.40 -8.40 3.19
N ILE A 105 -18.95 -8.31 4.40
CA ILE A 105 -18.18 -8.22 5.65
C ILE A 105 -18.58 -9.39 6.54
N GLY A 106 -17.62 -10.30 6.79
CA GLY A 106 -17.80 -11.43 7.70
C GLY A 106 -17.31 -11.10 9.11
N LEU A 107 -18.20 -11.18 10.09
CA LEU A 107 -17.94 -10.85 11.49
C LEU A 107 -18.05 -12.09 12.37
N ILE A 108 -17.13 -12.21 13.33
CA ILE A 108 -17.14 -13.29 14.32
C ILE A 108 -18.36 -13.17 15.24
N ASP A 109 -18.75 -11.94 15.59
CA ASP A 109 -19.78 -11.61 16.58
C ASP A 109 -21.06 -11.02 15.97
N GLY A 110 -21.12 -10.83 14.65
CA GLY A 110 -22.23 -10.16 13.97
C GLY A 110 -22.78 -10.89 12.74
N GLY A 111 -22.21 -12.04 12.36
CA GLY A 111 -22.63 -12.76 11.15
C GLY A 111 -22.12 -12.09 9.88
N LEU A 112 -23.01 -11.75 8.95
CA LEU A 112 -22.67 -11.22 7.63
C LEU A 112 -23.33 -9.85 7.42
N ASN A 113 -22.55 -8.85 7.02
CA ASN A 113 -23.03 -7.52 6.58
C ASN A 113 -22.66 -7.29 5.11
N ARG A 114 -23.29 -6.28 4.51
CA ARG A 114 -23.06 -5.83 3.12
C ARG A 114 -23.24 -4.32 3.02
#